data_AF-A0A7V2NW35-F1
#
_entry.id   AF-A0A7V2NW35-F1
#
_cell.length_a   1.000
_cell.length_b   1.000
_cell.length_c   1.000
_cell.angle_alpha   90.00
_cell.angle_beta   90.00
_cell.angle_gamma   90.00
#
_symmetry.space_group_name_H-M   'P 1'
#
loop_
_entity.id
_entity.type
_entity.pdbx_description
1 polymer ?
#
loop_
_entity_poly.entity_id
_entity_poly.type
_entity_poly.pdbx_seq_one_letter_code
_entity_poly.pdbx_strand_id
1 'polypeptide(L)' 'MAGEQQKIRVRLKAYDHRILDASCREIIQTAERTGAKTVGPIPLPTKIERYTVPRSPHIDKRSMETFEIKTH' A
#
# COMPACT_ATOMS: atom_id res chain seq x y z
N MET A 1 -11.69 -36.11 -8.24
CA MET A 1 -11.71 -34.84 -8.99
C MET A 1 -11.49 -33.72 -7.98
N ALA A 2 -10.26 -33.25 -7.84
CA ALA A 2 -9.97 -32.11 -6.97
C ALA A 2 -10.51 -30.88 -7.67
N GLY A 3 -11.66 -30.36 -7.21
CA GLY A 3 -12.17 -29.08 -7.69
C GLY A 3 -11.09 -28.03 -7.48
N GLU A 4 -10.73 -27.30 -8.54
CA GLU A 4 -9.79 -26.19 -8.45
C GLU A 4 -10.27 -25.22 -7.36
N GLN A 5 -9.51 -25.13 -6.27
CA GLN A 5 -9.73 -24.08 -5.29
C GLN A 5 -9.42 -22.75 -5.95
N GLN A 6 -10.45 -21.99 -6.27
CA GLN A 6 -10.32 -20.63 -6.77
C GLN A 6 -9.64 -19.77 -5.69
N LYS A 7 -8.38 -19.42 -5.91
CA LYS A 7 -7.57 -18.60 -5.01
C LYS A 7 -7.55 -17.17 -5.51
N ILE A 8 -8.24 -16.28 -4.82
CA ILE A 8 -8.21 -14.83 -5.09
C ILE A 8 -7.09 -14.21 -4.26
N ARG A 9 -6.21 -13.43 -4.91
CA ARG A 9 -5.14 -12.68 -4.24
C ARG A 9 -5.38 -11.19 -4.40
N VAL A 10 -5.65 -10.51 -3.30
CA VAL A 10 -5.87 -9.06 -3.28
C VAL A 10 -4.59 -8.38 -2.81
N ARG A 11 -4.06 -7.44 -3.61
CA ARG A 11 -2.94 -6.57 -3.21
C ARG A 11 -3.50 -5.17 -3.00
N LEU A 12 -3.48 -4.72 -1.75
CA LEU A 12 -3.85 -3.35 -1.41
C LEU A 12 -2.60 -2.46 -1.48
N LYS A 13 -2.77 -1.23 -1.96
CA LYS A 13 -1.73 -0.19 -1.96
C LYS A 13 -2.37 1.14 -1.62
N ALA A 14 -1.77 1.89 -0.72
CA ALA A 14 -2.25 3.24 -0.37
C ALA A 14 -1.09 4.16 0.02
N TYR A 15 -1.32 5.47 -0.02
CA TYR A 15 -0.37 6.46 0.50
C TYR A 15 -0.49 6.64 2.02
N ASP A 16 -1.67 6.36 2.60
CA ASP A 16 -1.91 6.41 4.04
C ASP A 16 -2.22 5.01 4.58
N HIS A 17 -1.38 4.55 5.51
CA HIS A 17 -1.55 3.29 6.22
C HIS A 17 -2.87 3.19 7.00
N ARG A 18 -3.42 4.30 7.51
CA ARG A 18 -4.65 4.26 8.33
C ARG A 18 -5.86 3.80 7.51
N ILE A 19 -5.98 4.32 6.29
CA ILE A 19 -7.04 3.96 5.35
C ILE A 19 -6.86 2.53 4.86
N LEU A 20 -5.59 2.13 4.63
CA LEU A 20 -5.23 0.78 4.22
C LEU A 20 -5.67 -0.26 5.26
N ASP A 21 -5.34 -0.03 6.53
CA ASP A 21 -5.67 -0.91 7.63
C ASP A 21 -7.18 -1.01 7.86
N ALA A 22 -7.90 0.12 7.77
CA ALA A 22 -9.36 0.15 7.88
C ALA A 22 -10.02 -0.66 6.77
N SER A 23 -9.63 -0.43 5.51
CA SER A 23 -10.15 -1.15 4.34
C SER A 23 -9.81 -2.63 4.40
N CYS A 24 -8.60 -2.98 4.86
CA CYS A 24 -8.18 -4.36 4.99
C CYS A 24 -9.05 -5.12 6.00
N ARG A 25 -9.33 -4.52 7.16
CA ARG A 25 -10.23 -5.11 8.17
C ARG A 25 -11.65 -5.30 7.63
N GLU A 26 -12.17 -4.32 6.90
CA GLU A 26 -13.51 -4.40 6.31
C GLU A 26 -13.63 -5.54 5.28
N ILE A 27 -12.61 -5.70 4.42
CA ILE A 27 -12.55 -6.79 3.44
C ILE A 27 -12.48 -8.14 4.13
N ILE A 28 -11.65 -8.28 5.17
CA ILE A 28 -11.52 -9.53 5.94
C ILE A 28 -12.85 -9.88 6.61
N GLN A 29 -13.47 -8.93 7.31
CA GLN A 29 -14.75 -9.14 7.97
C GLN A 29 -15.85 -9.56 6.99
N THR A 30 -15.85 -8.97 5.78
CA THR A 30 -16.81 -9.31 4.72
C THR A 30 -16.55 -10.71 4.15
N ALA A 31 -15.29 -11.09 3.95
CA ALA A 31 -14.90 -12.41 3.48
C ALA A 31 -15.22 -13.52 4.51
N GLU A 32 -15.03 -13.23 5.79
CA GLU A 32 -15.41 -14.14 6.89
C GLU A 32 -16.93 -14.34 6.95
N ARG A 33 -17.72 -13.26 6.80
CA ARG A 33 -19.19 -13.34 6.76
C ARG A 33 -19.72 -14.17 5.58
N THR A 34 -19.00 -14.19 4.46
CA THR A 34 -19.37 -15.01 3.28
C THR A 34 -18.87 -16.46 3.37
N GLY A 35 -18.14 -16.81 4.43
CA GLY A 35 -17.63 -18.18 4.66
C GLY A 35 -16.37 -18.53 3.86
N ALA A 36 -15.69 -17.53 3.29
CA ALA A 36 -14.43 -17.75 2.58
C ALA A 36 -13.27 -17.98 3.57
N LYS A 37 -12.37 -18.92 3.25
CA LYS A 37 -11.14 -19.13 4.03
C LYS A 37 -10.12 -18.03 3.69
N THR A 38 -9.89 -17.12 4.63
CA THR A 38 -8.92 -16.04 4.50
C THR A 38 -7.55 -16.43 5.06
N VAL A 39 -6.50 -16.06 4.33
CA VAL A 39 -5.15 -15.96 4.88
C VAL A 39 -5.00 -14.50 5.29
N GLY A 40 -4.60 -14.26 6.55
CA GLY A 40 -4.56 -12.93 7.15
C GLY A 40 -3.74 -11.90 6.35
N PRO A 41 -3.81 -10.62 6.72
CA PRO A 41 -3.11 -9.57 6.01
C PRO A 41 -1.60 -9.77 6.14
N ILE A 42 -0.92 -9.97 5.01
CA ILE A 42 0.54 -10.09 4.96
C ILE A 42 1.10 -8.71 4.59
N PRO A 43 1.75 -7.99 5.52
CA PRO A 43 2.34 -6.71 5.21
C PRO A 43 3.53 -6.92 4.26
N LEU A 44 3.52 -6.19 3.16
CA LEU A 44 4.68 -6.12 2.26
C LEU A 44 5.54 -4.91 2.63
N PRO A 45 6.84 -4.92 2.28
CA PRO A 45 7.69 -3.76 2.49
C PRO A 45 7.12 -2.52 1.79
N THR A 46 7.03 -1.42 2.53
CA THR A 46 6.61 -0.11 2.00
C THR A 46 7.62 0.37 0.96
N LYS A 47 7.14 0.77 -0.22
CA LYS A 47 7.99 1.38 -1.24
C LYS A 47 8.18 2.86 -0.90
N ILE A 48 9.44 3.31 -0.82
CA ILE A 48 9.78 4.70 -0.54
C ILE A 48 10.48 5.26 -1.78
N GLU A 49 9.85 6.23 -2.43
CA GLU A 49 10.42 6.97 -3.56
C GLU A 49 10.84 8.35 -3.08
N ARG A 50 12.11 8.72 -3.29
CA ARG A 50 12.68 9.99 -2.81
C ARG A 50 13.02 10.88 -3.99
N TYR A 51 12.58 12.13 -3.93
CA TYR A 51 12.82 13.14 -4.96
C TYR A 51 13.42 14.37 -4.32
N THR A 52 14.48 14.91 -4.93
CA THR A 52 15.12 16.13 -4.46
C THR A 52 15.09 17.16 -5.57
N VAL A 53 14.44 18.30 -5.32
CA VAL A 53 14.26 19.37 -6.30
C VAL A 53 14.88 20.67 -5.79
N PRO A 54 15.45 21.51 -6.68
CA PRO A 54 15.91 22.84 -6.29
C PRO A 54 14.71 23.73 -5.94
N ARG A 55 14.84 24.53 -4.87
CA ARG A 55 13.80 25.51 -4.47
C ARG A 55 13.72 26.69 -5.40
N SER A 56 14.88 27.19 -5.84
CA SER A 56 14.96 28.35 -6.73
C SER A 56 15.02 27.91 -8.19
N PRO A 57 14.35 28.63 -9.11
CA PRO A 57 14.49 28.39 -10.54
C PRO A 57 15.88 28.79 -11.08
N HIS A 58 16.67 29.59 -10.36
CA HIS A 58 17.98 30.08 -10.84
C HIS A 58 19.05 30.20 -9.75
N ILE A 59 20.30 29.84 -10.10
CA ILE A 59 21.58 29.97 -9.35
C ILE A 59 21.69 29.21 -8.01
N ASP A 60 20.64 29.11 -7.19
CA ASP A 60 20.76 28.60 -5.82
C ASP A 60 20.72 27.06 -5.71
N LYS A 61 21.80 26.39 -6.12
CA LYS A 61 21.91 24.91 -6.09
C LYS A 61 21.99 24.32 -4.67
N ARG A 62 22.42 25.09 -3.66
CA ARG A 62 22.51 24.62 -2.26
C ARG A 62 21.15 24.58 -1.55
N SER A 63 20.14 25.21 -2.14
CA SER A 63 18.79 25.30 -1.61
C SER A 63 17.92 24.22 -2.24
N MET A 64 17.97 23.01 -1.70
CA MET A 64 17.21 21.85 -2.21
C MET A 64 16.10 21.44 -1.23
N GLU A 65 14.96 21.03 -1.76
CA GLU A 65 13.87 20.39 -1.01
C GLU A 65 13.84 18.90 -1.30
N THR A 66 13.59 18.10 -0.26
CA THR A 66 13.48 16.65 -0.38
C THR A 66 12.05 16.23 -0.06
N PHE A 67 11.46 15.50 -1.00
CA PHE A 67 10.12 14.93 -0.90
C PHE A 67 10.23 13.41 -0.88
N GLU A 68 9.30 12.77 -0.18
CA GLU A 68 9.13 11.32 -0.23
C GLU A 68 7.69 10.96 -0.58
N ILE A 69 7.55 9.91 -1.40
CA ILE A 69 6.27 9.24 -1.63
C ILE A 69 6.40 7.86 -1.01
N LYS A 70 5.57 7.60 0.00
CA LYS A 70 5.45 6.30 0.66
C LYS A 70 4.24 5.58 0.12
N THR A 71 4.45 4.38 -0.44
CA THR A 71 3.36 3.48 -0.83
C THR A 71 3.35 2.30 0.13
N HIS A 72 2.32 2.25 0.97
CA HIS A 72 2.03 1.21 1.94
C HIS A 72 1.21 0.09 1.32
#